data_AF-A0A7V9HW02-F1
#
_entry.id   AF-A0A7V9HW02-F1
#
_cell.length_a   1.000
_cell.length_b   1.000
_cell.length_c   1.000
_cell.angle_alpha   90.00
_cell.angle_beta   90.00
_cell.angle_gamma   90.00
#
_symmetry.space_group_name_H-M   'P 1'
#
loop_
_entity.id
_entity.type
_entity.pdbx_description
1 polymer ?
#
loop_
_entity_poly.entity_id
_entity_poly.type
_entity_poly.pdbx_seq_one_letter_code
_entity_poly.pdbx_strand_id
1 'polypeptide(L)'
;EIAREDSIGGNPTLNRLLSSFDFVKKLDRMIRQADVSITVSRLLAFSAVAGLLAALAAYTILNIVPAVLLSLLATSLPILHIARTRSKRLRTFNAQLPDTLDLLSRSLAVGHAFSESLHQVASEMPDPIAKEFRITFEEQKLGLSTKMALDRLTERVPLLDLRLCVTAMHIQRETGGNLAEILERVSHTIRERFRIMEDFRTMTTASRASGWILCALPFVLVFVLTVLNPDYMSVLVQDQRGHYVLTFAIIWQIFGMLMIKKFLSIKV
;
A
#
# COMPACT_ATOMS: atom_id res chain seq x y z
N GLU A 1 -1.52 -21.45 -20.52
CA GLU A 1 -0.68 -20.29 -20.15
C GLU A 1 0.75 -20.70 -19.73
N ILE A 2 1.32 -21.73 -20.39
CA ILE A 2 2.52 -22.46 -19.93
C ILE A 2 3.82 -22.02 -20.67
N ALA A 3 3.77 -20.97 -21.49
CA ALA A 3 4.92 -20.53 -22.30
C ALA A 3 5.42 -19.11 -21.95
N ARG A 4 5.44 -18.73 -20.67
CA ARG A 4 6.25 -17.57 -20.23
C ARG A 4 7.61 -18.06 -19.75
N GLU A 5 8.38 -18.63 -20.67
CA GLU A 5 9.82 -18.86 -20.50
C GLU A 5 10.49 -17.52 -20.16
N ASP A 6 10.97 -17.42 -18.92
CA ASP A 6 12.28 -16.91 -18.48
C ASP A 6 13.01 -15.82 -19.29
N SER A 7 12.28 -14.93 -19.94
CA SER A 7 12.85 -13.81 -20.68
C SER A 7 12.81 -12.55 -19.82
N ILE A 8 13.68 -12.52 -18.79
CA ILE A 8 14.09 -11.27 -18.10
C ILE A 8 14.65 -10.24 -19.13
N GLY A 9 15.06 -10.72 -20.31
CA GLY A 9 15.26 -9.91 -21.52
C GLY A 9 14.73 -10.62 -22.76
N GLY A 10 14.25 -9.85 -23.74
CA GLY A 10 13.98 -10.34 -25.10
C GLY A 10 15.24 -10.74 -25.88
N ASN A 11 16.42 -10.75 -25.25
CA ASN A 11 17.69 -11.16 -25.83
C ASN A 11 18.52 -11.98 -24.80
N PRO A 12 18.97 -13.21 -25.12
CA PRO A 12 19.62 -14.14 -24.17
C PRO A 12 20.93 -13.65 -23.54
N THR A 13 21.67 -12.74 -24.19
CA THR A 13 22.93 -12.18 -23.67
C THR A 13 22.70 -11.15 -22.56
N LEU A 14 21.67 -10.31 -22.69
CA LEU A 14 21.29 -9.32 -21.66
C LEU A 14 20.82 -10.01 -20.38
N ASN A 15 20.16 -11.16 -20.49
CA ASN A 15 19.61 -11.89 -19.34
C ASN A 15 20.73 -12.41 -18.41
N ARG A 16 21.81 -12.95 -18.97
CA ARG A 16 22.96 -13.44 -18.17
C ARG A 16 23.70 -12.32 -17.43
N LEU A 17 23.81 -11.15 -18.05
CA LEU A 17 24.44 -9.97 -17.44
C LEU A 17 23.57 -9.32 -16.37
N LEU A 18 22.25 -9.26 -16.57
CA LEU A 18 21.33 -8.61 -15.63
C LEU A 18 20.97 -9.50 -14.42
N SER A 19 20.94 -10.82 -14.57
CA SER A 19 20.57 -11.75 -13.50
C SER A 19 21.63 -11.90 -12.39
N SER A 20 22.85 -11.39 -12.59
CA SER A 20 23.91 -11.35 -11.59
C SER A 20 23.63 -10.34 -10.46
N PHE A 21 22.77 -9.35 -10.70
CA PHE A 21 22.45 -8.31 -9.72
C PHE A 21 21.17 -8.63 -8.94
N ASP A 22 21.25 -8.63 -7.61
CA ASP A 22 20.11 -8.86 -6.72
C ASP A 22 18.97 -7.84 -6.92
N PHE A 23 19.30 -6.63 -7.36
CA PHE A 23 18.34 -5.59 -7.69
C PHE A 23 17.38 -6.00 -8.82
N VAL A 24 17.89 -6.68 -9.86
CA VAL A 24 17.09 -7.14 -11.01
C VAL A 24 16.11 -8.22 -10.57
N LYS A 25 16.55 -9.17 -9.72
CA LYS A 25 15.66 -10.18 -9.13
C LYS A 25 14.58 -9.56 -8.24
N LYS A 26 14.88 -8.46 -7.55
CA LYS A 26 13.89 -7.73 -6.73
C LYS A 26 12.86 -7.01 -7.61
N LEU A 27 13.31 -6.39 -8.70
CA LEU A 27 12.42 -5.75 -9.67
C LEU A 27 11.52 -6.76 -10.40
N ASP A 28 12.06 -7.90 -10.83
CA ASP A 28 11.27 -8.96 -11.46
C ASP A 28 10.16 -9.44 -10.52
N ARG A 29 10.50 -9.72 -9.26
CA ARG A 29 9.52 -10.05 -8.22
C ARG A 29 8.48 -8.95 -8.04
N MET A 30 8.87 -7.68 -8.02
CA MET A 30 7.92 -6.56 -7.91
C MET A 30 6.97 -6.47 -9.10
N ILE A 31 7.47 -6.70 -10.32
CA ILE A 31 6.66 -6.68 -11.56
C ILE A 31 5.66 -7.82 -11.56
N ARG A 32 6.11 -9.05 -11.27
CA ARG A 32 5.23 -10.22 -11.16
C ARG A 32 4.16 -10.00 -10.09
N GLN A 33 4.54 -9.43 -8.95
CA GLN A 33 3.61 -9.06 -7.88
C GLN A 33 2.65 -7.92 -8.27
N ALA A 34 3.03 -7.05 -9.20
CA ALA A 34 2.16 -6.01 -9.74
C ALA A 34 1.18 -6.53 -10.80
N ASP A 35 1.36 -7.76 -11.29
CA ASP A 35 0.64 -8.36 -12.42
C ASP A 35 0.72 -7.55 -13.72
N VAL A 36 1.89 -6.94 -13.96
CA VAL A 36 2.14 -6.14 -15.16
C VAL A 36 2.87 -6.99 -16.18
N SER A 37 2.44 -6.96 -17.44
CA SER A 37 3.01 -7.77 -18.55
C SER A 37 4.37 -7.27 -19.08
N ILE A 38 5.03 -6.34 -18.38
CA ILE A 38 6.24 -5.67 -18.84
C ILE A 38 7.46 -6.39 -18.29
N THR A 39 8.41 -6.75 -19.15
CA THR A 39 9.71 -7.33 -18.75
C THR A 39 10.60 -6.32 -18.01
N VAL A 40 11.47 -6.80 -17.11
CA VAL A 40 12.46 -5.95 -16.39
C VAL A 40 13.32 -5.12 -17.35
N SER A 41 13.82 -5.73 -18.42
CA SER A 41 14.59 -5.02 -19.46
C SER A 41 13.82 -3.86 -20.10
N ARG A 42 12.53 -4.07 -20.40
CA ARG A 42 11.66 -3.03 -20.98
C ARG A 42 11.36 -1.92 -19.98
N LEU A 43 11.19 -2.26 -18.70
CA LEU A 43 11.06 -1.27 -17.63
C LEU A 43 12.32 -0.40 -17.51
N LEU A 44 13.50 -1.02 -17.46
CA LEU A 44 14.77 -0.30 -17.38
C LEU A 44 15.00 0.57 -18.61
N ALA A 45 14.67 0.07 -19.81
CA ALA A 45 14.74 0.84 -21.05
C ALA A 45 13.80 2.06 -21.00
N PHE A 46 12.55 1.91 -20.55
CA PHE A 46 11.63 3.04 -20.40
C PHE A 46 12.12 4.06 -19.36
N SER A 47 12.66 3.61 -18.22
CA SER A 47 13.27 4.48 -17.22
C SER A 47 14.48 5.24 -17.78
N ALA A 48 15.36 4.57 -18.52
CA ALA A 48 16.54 5.19 -19.14
C ALA A 48 16.16 6.21 -20.21
N VAL A 49 15.21 5.88 -21.10
CA VAL A 49 14.70 6.80 -22.13
C VAL A 49 14.01 8.00 -21.50
N ALA A 50 13.17 7.80 -20.48
CA ALA A 50 12.52 8.89 -19.76
C ALA A 50 13.53 9.82 -19.07
N GLY A 51 14.55 9.24 -18.42
CA GLY A 51 15.64 9.99 -17.79
C GLY A 51 16.48 10.79 -18.78
N LEU A 52 16.79 10.21 -19.94
CA LEU A 52 17.55 10.85 -21.01
C LEU A 52 16.77 12.02 -21.63
N LEU A 53 15.50 11.80 -21.97
CA LEU A 53 14.63 12.85 -22.54
C LEU A 53 14.44 14.00 -21.54
N ALA A 54 14.24 13.70 -20.26
CA ALA A 54 14.13 14.72 -19.22
C ALA A 54 15.43 15.49 -19.02
N ALA A 55 16.60 14.82 -19.08
CA ALA A 55 17.89 15.48 -19.01
C ALA A 55 18.11 16.43 -20.20
N LEU A 56 17.80 15.98 -21.42
CA LEU A 56 17.96 16.77 -22.63
C LEU A 56 17.05 18.02 -22.61
N ALA A 57 15.78 17.84 -22.27
CA ALA A 57 14.82 18.93 -22.15
C ALA A 57 15.22 19.93 -21.06
N ALA A 58 15.64 19.43 -19.89
CA ALA A 58 16.01 20.30 -18.78
C ALA A 58 17.33 21.04 -19.03
N TYR A 59 18.29 20.45 -19.73
CA TYR A 59 19.53 21.13 -20.13
C TYR A 59 19.27 22.34 -21.04
N THR A 60 18.26 22.28 -21.91
CA THR A 60 17.93 23.39 -22.81
C THR A 60 17.23 24.58 -22.14
N ILE A 61 16.68 24.40 -20.94
CA ILE A 61 15.79 25.38 -20.28
C ILE A 61 16.34 25.82 -18.91
N LEU A 62 17.11 24.97 -18.23
CA LEU A 62 17.49 25.13 -16.83
C LEU A 62 19.00 24.92 -16.61
N ASN A 63 19.53 25.44 -15.49
CA ASN A 63 20.91 25.18 -15.06
C ASN A 63 21.16 23.67 -14.77
N ILE A 64 22.44 23.29 -14.69
CA ILE A 64 22.87 21.88 -14.51
C ILE A 64 22.22 21.22 -13.28
N VAL A 65 22.11 21.93 -12.16
CA VAL A 65 21.55 21.39 -10.90
C VAL A 65 20.08 20.96 -11.02
N PRO A 66 19.12 21.81 -11.44
CA PRO A 66 17.73 21.40 -11.65
C PRO A 66 17.56 20.36 -12.78
N ALA A 67 18.44 20.35 -13.79
CA ALA A 67 18.39 19.35 -14.86
C ALA A 67 18.70 17.92 -14.36
N VAL A 68 19.68 17.77 -13.47
CA VAL A 68 20.01 16.48 -12.84
C VAL A 68 18.84 15.99 -11.97
N LEU A 69 18.20 16.88 -11.21
CA LEU A 69 17.06 16.53 -10.37
C LEU A 69 15.86 16.04 -11.20
N LEU A 70 15.53 16.72 -12.31
CA LEU A 70 14.44 16.30 -13.20
C LEU A 70 14.71 14.97 -13.88
N SER A 71 15.96 14.71 -14.30
CA SER A 71 16.37 13.44 -14.89
C SER A 71 16.23 12.27 -13.90
N LEU A 72 16.65 12.47 -12.64
CA LEU A 72 16.48 11.47 -11.58
C LEU A 72 15.00 11.19 -11.29
N LEU A 73 14.18 12.25 -11.20
CA LEU A 73 12.74 12.11 -11.01
C LEU A 73 12.09 11.34 -12.18
N ALA A 74 12.43 11.67 -13.42
CA ALA A 74 11.93 11.01 -14.62
C ALA A 74 12.32 9.53 -14.69
N THR A 75 13.56 9.19 -14.31
CA THR A 75 14.02 7.79 -14.27
C THR A 75 13.26 6.98 -13.21
N SER A 76 12.92 7.61 -12.08
CA SER A 76 12.22 6.97 -10.96
C SER A 76 10.72 6.75 -11.19
N LEU A 77 10.09 7.55 -12.07
CA LEU A 77 8.64 7.54 -12.31
C LEU A 77 8.06 6.16 -12.70
N PRO A 78 8.63 5.43 -13.69
CA PRO A 78 8.13 4.10 -14.06
C PRO A 78 8.23 3.08 -12.91
N ILE A 79 9.31 3.14 -12.13
CA ILE A 79 9.53 2.26 -10.97
C ILE A 79 8.50 2.56 -9.88
N LEU A 80 8.25 3.85 -9.62
CA LEU A 80 7.22 4.30 -8.67
C LEU A 80 5.82 3.89 -9.11
N HIS A 81 5.52 3.94 -10.41
CA HIS A 81 4.23 3.48 -10.95
C HIS A 81 3.99 1.98 -10.68
N ILE A 82 5.00 1.15 -10.91
CA ILE A 82 4.92 -0.29 -10.61
C ILE A 82 4.81 -0.53 -9.11
N ALA A 83 5.58 0.18 -8.29
CA ALA A 83 5.50 0.07 -6.83
C ALA A 83 4.10 0.44 -6.30
N ARG A 84 3.49 1.50 -6.86
CA ARG A 84 2.11 1.90 -6.53
C ARG A 84 1.09 0.86 -6.99
N THR A 85 1.22 0.34 -8.21
CA THR A 85 0.33 -0.70 -8.76
C THR A 85 0.39 -1.98 -7.90
N ARG A 86 1.61 -2.43 -7.57
CA ARG A 86 1.86 -3.53 -6.63
C ARG A 86 1.20 -3.28 -5.29
N SER A 87 1.41 -2.10 -4.70
CA SER A 87 0.84 -1.78 -3.38
C SER A 87 -0.69 -1.78 -3.42
N LYS A 88 -1.29 -1.24 -4.48
CA LYS A 88 -2.75 -1.26 -4.68
C LYS A 88 -3.26 -2.70 -4.78
N ARG A 89 -2.65 -3.54 -5.63
CA ARG A 89 -3.03 -4.96 -5.79
C ARG A 89 -2.93 -5.74 -4.47
N LEU A 90 -1.82 -5.59 -3.73
CA LEU A 90 -1.65 -6.27 -2.44
C LEU A 90 -2.62 -5.79 -1.38
N ARG A 91 -2.99 -4.50 -1.36
CA ARG A 91 -4.04 -3.98 -0.48
C ARG A 91 -5.40 -4.57 -0.81
N THR A 92 -5.75 -4.63 -2.09
CA THR A 92 -7.01 -5.26 -2.55
C THR A 92 -7.04 -6.74 -2.17
N PHE A 93 -5.95 -7.47 -2.37
CA PHE A 93 -5.83 -8.86 -1.93
C PHE A 93 -6.05 -8.98 -0.42
N ASN A 94 -5.39 -8.15 0.40
CA ASN A 94 -5.53 -8.22 1.85
C ASN A 94 -6.96 -7.90 2.31
N ALA A 95 -7.64 -6.97 1.64
CA ALA A 95 -9.02 -6.63 1.94
C ALA A 95 -10.01 -7.78 1.65
N GLN A 96 -9.74 -8.57 0.60
CA GLN A 96 -10.56 -9.72 0.19
C GLN A 96 -10.21 -11.02 0.95
N LEU A 97 -9.12 -11.03 1.71
CA LEU A 97 -8.61 -12.22 2.40
C LEU A 97 -9.62 -12.81 3.42
N PRO A 98 -10.30 -12.02 4.29
CA PRO A 98 -11.29 -12.57 5.22
C PRO A 98 -12.42 -13.33 4.50
N ASP A 99 -13.00 -12.73 3.46
CA ASP A 99 -14.10 -13.34 2.71
C ASP A 99 -13.65 -14.62 1.99
N THR A 100 -12.38 -14.67 1.56
CA THR A 100 -11.77 -15.89 0.99
C THR A 100 -11.65 -17.00 2.01
N LEU A 101 -11.22 -16.68 3.24
CA LEU A 101 -11.10 -17.65 4.32
C LEU A 101 -12.48 -18.13 4.78
N ASP A 102 -13.50 -17.27 4.78
CA ASP A 102 -14.89 -17.64 5.05
C ASP A 102 -15.40 -18.64 4.00
N LEU A 103 -15.13 -18.40 2.72
CA LEU A 103 -15.51 -19.29 1.63
C LEU A 103 -14.82 -20.66 1.75
N LEU A 104 -13.50 -20.66 2.01
CA LEU A 104 -12.75 -21.89 2.25
C LEU A 104 -13.28 -22.66 3.46
N SER A 105 -13.53 -21.96 4.57
CA SER A 105 -14.04 -22.56 5.81
C SER A 105 -15.40 -23.23 5.56
N ARG A 106 -16.34 -22.52 4.91
CA ARG A 106 -17.67 -23.07 4.59
C ARG A 106 -17.58 -24.28 3.66
N SER A 107 -16.75 -24.20 2.62
CA SER A 107 -16.54 -25.32 1.69
C SER A 107 -16.02 -26.56 2.41
N LEU A 108 -15.01 -26.40 3.27
CA LEU A 108 -14.42 -27.48 4.04
C LEU A 108 -15.36 -28.03 5.12
N ALA A 109 -16.18 -27.17 5.73
CA ALA A 109 -17.16 -27.58 6.74
C ALA A 109 -18.25 -28.50 6.18
N VAL A 110 -18.60 -28.35 4.89
CA VAL A 110 -19.55 -29.23 4.18
C VAL A 110 -18.86 -30.52 3.69
N GLY A 111 -17.56 -30.66 3.92
CA GLY A 111 -16.78 -31.87 3.62
C GLY A 111 -16.17 -31.89 2.22
N HIS A 112 -16.14 -30.75 1.51
CA HIS A 112 -15.41 -30.69 0.24
C HIS A 112 -13.92 -30.94 0.44
N ALA A 113 -13.31 -31.58 -0.55
CA ALA A 113 -11.86 -31.74 -0.58
C ALA A 113 -11.19 -30.37 -0.68
N PHE A 114 -10.06 -30.18 0.00
CA PHE A 114 -9.33 -28.90 0.01
C PHE A 114 -9.01 -28.35 -1.39
N SER A 115 -8.68 -29.22 -2.34
CA SER A 115 -8.43 -28.82 -3.73
C SER A 115 -9.67 -28.24 -4.41
N GLU A 116 -10.85 -28.79 -4.11
CA GLU A 116 -12.13 -28.26 -4.62
C GLU A 116 -12.46 -26.90 -3.99
N SER A 117 -12.20 -26.74 -2.68
CA SER A 117 -12.35 -25.44 -2.02
C SER A 117 -11.44 -24.36 -2.63
N LEU A 118 -10.22 -24.71 -3.03
CA LEU A 118 -9.35 -23.79 -3.78
C LEU A 118 -9.95 -23.41 -5.14
N HIS A 119 -10.59 -24.35 -5.83
CA HIS A 119 -11.25 -24.11 -7.10
C HIS A 119 -12.47 -23.19 -6.98
N GLN A 120 -13.26 -23.36 -5.92
CA GLN A 120 -14.38 -22.48 -5.59
C GLN A 120 -13.90 -21.04 -5.36
N VAL A 121 -12.86 -20.84 -4.54
CA VAL A 121 -12.23 -19.51 -4.37
C VAL A 121 -11.77 -18.93 -5.71
N ALA A 122 -11.12 -19.74 -6.54
CA ALA A 122 -10.60 -19.32 -7.83
C ALA A 122 -11.69 -18.88 -8.82
N SER A 123 -12.93 -19.35 -8.63
CA SER A 123 -14.06 -19.10 -9.54
C SER A 123 -15.03 -18.04 -9.02
N GLU A 124 -15.20 -17.95 -7.70
CA GLU A 124 -16.19 -17.05 -7.06
C GLU A 124 -15.59 -15.72 -6.60
N MET A 125 -14.30 -15.68 -6.24
CA MET A 125 -13.68 -14.44 -5.78
C MET A 125 -13.31 -13.52 -6.94
N PRO A 126 -13.35 -12.19 -6.75
CA PRO A 126 -12.78 -11.26 -7.72
C PRO A 126 -11.25 -11.32 -7.76
N ASP A 127 -10.66 -10.81 -8.85
CA ASP A 127 -9.22 -10.54 -8.90
C ASP A 127 -8.83 -9.49 -7.84
N PRO A 128 -7.62 -9.59 -7.23
CA PRO A 128 -6.50 -10.48 -7.58
C PRO A 128 -6.51 -11.87 -6.92
N ILE A 129 -7.46 -12.17 -6.01
CA ILE A 129 -7.49 -13.47 -5.30
C ILE A 129 -7.78 -14.62 -6.25
N ALA A 130 -8.80 -14.50 -7.11
CA ALA A 130 -9.16 -15.57 -8.05
C ALA A 130 -7.97 -16.03 -8.89
N LYS A 131 -7.22 -15.10 -9.48
CA LYS A 131 -6.02 -15.42 -10.27
C LYS A 131 -4.96 -16.20 -9.49
N GLU A 132 -4.63 -15.77 -8.27
CA GLU A 132 -3.58 -16.41 -7.48
C GLU A 132 -4.00 -17.78 -6.93
N PHE A 133 -5.28 -17.93 -6.56
CA PHE A 133 -5.85 -19.21 -6.15
C PHE A 133 -6.03 -20.17 -7.34
N ARG A 134 -6.35 -19.67 -8.54
CA ARG A 134 -6.38 -20.47 -9.78
C ARG A 134 -5.01 -21.06 -10.08
N ILE A 135 -3.95 -20.27 -10.02
CA ILE A 135 -2.57 -20.77 -10.18
C ILE A 135 -2.27 -21.84 -9.12
N THR A 136 -2.65 -21.59 -7.86
CA THR A 136 -2.42 -22.54 -6.76
C THR A 136 -3.17 -23.87 -6.96
N PHE A 137 -4.41 -23.80 -7.45
CA PHE A 137 -5.22 -24.97 -7.80
C PHE A 137 -4.63 -25.73 -9.01
N GLU A 138 -4.16 -25.02 -10.03
CA GLU A 138 -3.47 -25.63 -11.17
C GLU A 138 -2.17 -26.32 -10.75
N GLU A 139 -1.38 -25.71 -9.85
CA GLU A 139 -0.19 -26.33 -9.26
C GLU A 139 -0.55 -27.63 -8.52
N GLN A 140 -1.63 -27.64 -7.73
CA GLN A 140 -2.15 -28.87 -7.10
C GLN A 140 -2.54 -29.93 -8.13
N LYS A 141 -3.28 -29.53 -9.17
CA LYS A 141 -3.74 -30.44 -10.24
C LYS A 141 -2.58 -31.07 -11.01
N LEU A 142 -1.46 -30.36 -11.14
CA LEU A 142 -0.21 -30.85 -11.74
C LEU A 142 0.63 -31.74 -10.80
N GLY A 143 0.12 -32.05 -9.59
CA GLY A 143 0.74 -33.00 -8.66
C GLY A 143 1.69 -32.36 -7.64
N LEU A 144 1.76 -31.03 -7.52
CA LEU A 144 2.49 -30.43 -6.40
C LEU A 144 1.80 -30.75 -5.08
N SER A 145 2.59 -30.90 -4.00
CA SER A 145 2.02 -31.04 -2.66
C SER A 145 1.31 -29.77 -2.23
N THR A 146 0.23 -29.90 -1.44
CA THR A 146 -0.51 -28.71 -0.98
C THR A 146 0.37 -27.76 -0.18
N LYS A 147 1.32 -28.31 0.57
CA LYS A 147 2.29 -27.52 1.33
C LYS A 147 3.05 -26.57 0.41
N MET A 148 3.66 -27.13 -0.64
CA MET A 148 4.44 -26.36 -1.61
C MET A 148 3.59 -25.38 -2.42
N ALA A 149 2.36 -25.74 -2.81
CA ALA A 149 1.49 -24.84 -3.57
C ALA A 149 1.09 -23.60 -2.75
N LEU A 150 0.77 -23.79 -1.47
CA LEU A 150 0.47 -22.68 -0.57
C LEU A 150 1.72 -21.85 -0.24
N ASP A 151 2.89 -22.48 -0.09
CA ASP A 151 4.15 -21.75 0.13
C ASP A 151 4.45 -20.84 -1.08
N ARG A 152 4.32 -21.35 -2.30
CA ARG A 152 4.45 -20.56 -3.53
C ARG A 152 3.43 -19.43 -3.61
N LEU A 153 2.20 -19.64 -3.16
CA LEU A 153 1.21 -18.58 -3.04
C LEU A 153 1.71 -17.44 -2.13
N THR A 154 2.35 -17.74 -1.00
CA THR A 154 2.92 -16.70 -0.11
C THR A 154 4.16 -15.99 -0.68
N GLU A 155 4.88 -16.62 -1.60
CA GLU A 155 5.98 -15.99 -2.34
C GLU A 155 5.46 -15.01 -3.40
N ARG A 156 4.39 -15.42 -4.12
CA ARG A 156 3.70 -14.57 -5.11
C ARG A 156 2.95 -13.43 -4.44
N VAL A 157 2.38 -13.65 -3.26
CA VAL A 157 1.63 -12.63 -2.50
C VAL A 157 2.27 -12.45 -1.12
N PRO A 158 3.25 -11.55 -0.97
CA PRO A 158 4.04 -11.46 0.25
C PRO A 158 3.34 -10.64 1.35
N LEU A 159 2.12 -11.01 1.71
CA LEU A 159 1.36 -10.43 2.83
C LEU A 159 1.65 -11.18 4.12
N LEU A 160 1.73 -10.45 5.24
CA LEU A 160 1.93 -11.05 6.56
C LEU A 160 0.73 -11.92 6.96
N ASP A 161 -0.48 -11.38 6.80
CA ASP A 161 -1.73 -12.07 7.18
C ASP A 161 -1.88 -13.38 6.40
N LEU A 162 -1.61 -13.38 5.09
CA LEU A 162 -1.63 -14.59 4.27
C LEU A 162 -0.58 -15.63 4.72
N ARG A 163 0.64 -15.21 5.05
CA ARG A 163 1.68 -16.13 5.57
C ARG A 163 1.23 -16.78 6.87
N LEU A 164 0.67 -16.01 7.79
CA LEU A 164 0.15 -16.53 9.07
C LEU A 164 -0.99 -17.54 8.82
N CYS A 165 -1.89 -17.25 7.87
CA CYS A 165 -2.94 -18.17 7.46
C CYS A 165 -2.34 -19.49 6.96
N VAL A 166 -1.43 -19.44 5.98
CA VAL A 166 -0.82 -20.63 5.38
C VAL A 166 -0.05 -21.45 6.42
N THR A 167 0.71 -20.80 7.31
CA THR A 167 1.39 -21.48 8.41
C THR A 167 0.40 -22.19 9.35
N ALA A 168 -0.70 -21.53 9.73
CA ALA A 168 -1.74 -22.15 10.55
C ALA A 168 -2.39 -23.36 9.84
N MET A 169 -2.62 -23.26 8.54
CA MET A 169 -3.17 -24.35 7.73
C MET A 169 -2.23 -25.56 7.66
N HIS A 170 -0.91 -25.34 7.51
CA HIS A 170 0.07 -26.42 7.53
C HIS A 170 0.06 -27.15 8.87
N ILE A 171 0.11 -26.40 9.98
CA ILE A 171 0.08 -26.97 11.33
C ILE A 171 -1.19 -27.79 11.53
N GLN A 172 -2.36 -27.23 11.21
CA GLN A 172 -3.63 -27.88 11.44
C GLN A 172 -3.80 -29.17 10.62
N ARG A 173 -3.26 -29.19 9.41
CA ARG A 173 -3.28 -30.39 8.55
C ARG A 173 -2.33 -31.48 9.03
N GLU A 174 -1.18 -31.12 9.59
CA GLU A 174 -0.24 -32.07 10.17
C GLU A 174 -0.76 -32.66 11.49
N THR A 175 -1.49 -31.88 12.29
CA THR A 175 -2.09 -32.32 13.56
C THR A 175 -3.46 -32.98 13.42
N GLY A 176 -4.08 -32.95 12.23
CA GLY A 176 -5.39 -33.55 11.97
C GLY A 176 -6.57 -32.79 12.57
N GLY A 177 -6.39 -31.51 12.91
CA GLY A 177 -7.44 -30.70 13.52
C GLY A 177 -8.46 -30.14 12.52
N ASN A 178 -9.48 -29.44 13.02
CA ASN A 178 -10.51 -28.83 12.19
C ASN A 178 -9.98 -27.62 11.40
N LEU A 179 -9.74 -27.80 10.10
CA LEU A 179 -9.26 -26.74 9.22
C LEU A 179 -10.31 -25.63 8.98
N ALA A 180 -11.59 -25.99 8.95
CA ALA A 180 -12.66 -25.01 8.77
C ALA A 180 -12.72 -24.03 9.95
N GLU A 181 -12.60 -24.54 11.17
CA GLU A 181 -12.64 -23.73 12.39
C GLU A 181 -11.44 -22.76 12.48
N ILE A 182 -10.22 -23.21 12.15
CA ILE A 182 -9.05 -22.31 12.19
C ILE A 182 -9.16 -21.21 11.13
N LEU A 183 -9.66 -21.51 9.93
CA LEU A 183 -9.85 -20.52 8.87
C LEU A 183 -10.91 -19.48 9.26
N GLU A 184 -12.00 -19.90 9.90
CA GLU A 184 -13.03 -19.00 10.44
C GLU A 184 -12.47 -18.07 11.53
N ARG A 185 -11.71 -18.63 12.48
CA ARG A 185 -11.05 -17.85 13.55
C ARG A 185 -10.08 -16.82 12.98
N VAL A 186 -9.29 -17.19 11.97
CA VAL A 186 -8.34 -16.27 11.33
C VAL A 186 -9.08 -15.18 10.54
N SER A 187 -10.12 -15.53 9.79
CA SER A 187 -11.00 -14.57 9.11
C SER A 187 -11.57 -13.54 10.09
N HIS A 188 -12.17 -14.01 11.18
CA HIS A 188 -12.72 -13.15 12.24
C HIS A 188 -11.66 -12.23 12.82
N THR A 189 -10.46 -12.74 13.11
CA THR A 189 -9.34 -11.95 13.65
C THR A 189 -8.89 -10.84 12.70
N ILE A 190 -8.78 -11.14 11.39
CA ILE A 190 -8.41 -10.15 10.38
C ILE A 190 -9.50 -9.08 10.26
N ARG A 191 -10.78 -9.49 10.23
CA ARG A 191 -11.92 -8.58 10.13
C ARG A 191 -12.01 -7.65 11.34
N GLU A 192 -11.81 -8.18 12.56
CA GLU A 192 -11.78 -7.36 13.78
C GLU A 192 -10.63 -6.35 13.75
N ARG A 193 -9.45 -6.75 13.27
CA ARG A 193 -8.34 -5.81 13.05
C ARG A 193 -8.68 -4.71 12.05
N PHE A 194 -9.38 -5.03 10.96
CA PHE A 194 -9.83 -4.02 9.99
C PHE A 194 -10.84 -3.06 10.60
N ARG A 195 -11.81 -3.57 11.37
CA ARG A 195 -12.78 -2.76 12.10
C ARG A 195 -12.10 -1.80 13.07
N ILE A 196 -11.16 -2.27 13.88
CA ILE A 196 -10.39 -1.42 14.81
C ILE A 196 -9.65 -0.31 14.04
N MET A 197 -9.04 -0.63 12.89
CA MET A 197 -8.36 0.37 12.07
C MET A 197 -9.33 1.38 11.44
N GLU A 198 -10.52 0.96 11.04
CA GLU A 198 -11.57 1.83 10.53
C GLU A 198 -12.13 2.74 11.61
N ASP A 199 -12.46 2.20 12.78
CA ASP A 199 -12.91 2.95 13.96
C ASP A 199 -11.85 3.97 14.37
N PHE A 200 -10.58 3.59 14.39
CA PHE A 200 -9.49 4.53 14.64
C PHE A 200 -9.42 5.64 13.58
N ARG A 201 -9.64 5.31 12.30
CA ARG A 201 -9.63 6.30 11.20
C ARG A 201 -10.83 7.26 11.28
N THR A 202 -12.02 6.78 11.62
CA THR A 202 -13.22 7.62 11.77
C THR A 202 -13.12 8.51 13.00
N MET A 203 -12.72 7.95 14.15
CA MET A 203 -12.51 8.70 15.40
C MET A 203 -11.46 9.80 15.22
N THR A 204 -10.30 9.49 14.62
CA THR A 204 -9.25 10.49 14.39
C THR A 204 -9.68 11.56 13.39
N THR A 205 -10.59 11.27 12.46
CA THR A 205 -11.12 12.27 11.52
C THR A 205 -11.97 13.31 12.26
N ALA A 206 -12.84 12.88 13.19
CA ALA A 206 -13.62 13.79 14.03
C ALA A 206 -12.73 14.65 14.93
N SER A 207 -11.73 14.04 15.61
CA SER A 207 -10.78 14.78 16.46
C SER A 207 -9.93 15.77 15.66
N ARG A 208 -9.53 15.42 14.42
CA ARG A 208 -8.83 16.33 13.51
C ARG A 208 -9.73 17.52 13.14
N ALA A 209 -10.97 17.27 12.72
CA ALA A 209 -11.89 18.34 12.33
C ALA A 209 -12.11 19.35 13.47
N SER A 210 -12.32 18.87 14.71
CA SER A 210 -12.43 19.71 15.89
C SER A 210 -11.15 20.53 16.14
N GLY A 211 -9.97 19.92 16.02
CA GLY A 211 -8.69 20.62 16.11
C GLY A 211 -8.52 21.72 15.06
N TRP A 212 -8.93 21.48 13.80
CA TRP A 212 -8.91 22.48 12.75
C TRP A 212 -9.87 23.65 13.04
N ILE A 213 -11.08 23.37 13.54
CA ILE A 213 -12.04 24.41 13.93
C ILE A 213 -11.47 25.29 15.05
N LEU A 214 -10.91 24.67 16.10
CA LEU A 214 -10.31 25.39 17.22
C LEU A 214 -9.10 26.24 16.76
N CYS A 215 -8.29 25.71 15.84
CA CYS A 215 -7.18 26.46 15.25
C CYS A 215 -7.63 27.64 14.38
N ALA A 216 -8.79 27.54 13.72
CA ALA A 216 -9.33 28.58 12.85
C ALA A 216 -10.05 29.70 13.62
N LEU A 217 -10.64 29.39 14.78
CA LEU A 217 -11.43 30.31 15.60
C LEU A 217 -10.78 31.68 15.88
N PRO A 218 -9.51 31.80 16.31
CA PRO A 218 -8.89 33.10 16.56
C PRO A 218 -8.73 33.94 15.29
N PHE A 219 -8.44 33.31 14.14
CA PHE A 219 -8.34 34.03 12.86
C PHE A 219 -9.70 34.55 12.40
N VAL A 220 -10.75 33.73 12.55
CA VAL A 220 -12.13 34.13 12.25
C VAL A 220 -12.54 35.29 13.17
N LEU A 221 -12.22 35.24 14.46
CA LEU A 221 -12.53 36.31 15.41
C LEU A 221 -11.83 37.62 15.05
N VAL A 222 -10.54 37.57 14.72
CA VAL A 222 -9.79 38.76 14.25
C VAL A 222 -10.43 39.33 12.98
N PHE A 223 -10.79 38.47 12.01
CA PHE A 223 -11.46 38.90 10.78
C PHE A 223 -12.80 39.59 11.06
N VAL A 224 -13.66 38.96 11.86
CA VAL A 224 -14.98 39.49 12.22
C VAL A 224 -14.86 40.82 12.98
N LEU A 225 -13.96 40.91 13.95
CA LEU A 225 -13.73 42.15 14.71
C LEU A 225 -13.18 43.27 13.83
N THR A 226 -12.33 42.95 12.86
CA THR A 226 -11.82 43.94 11.91
C THR A 226 -12.92 44.53 11.04
N VAL A 227 -13.91 43.73 10.64
CA VAL A 227 -15.04 44.17 9.81
C VAL A 227 -16.11 44.91 10.63
N LEU A 228 -16.45 44.41 11.82
CA LEU A 228 -17.53 44.97 12.64
C LEU A 228 -17.09 46.14 13.52
N ASN A 229 -15.84 46.15 14.01
CA ASN A 229 -15.33 47.15 14.95
C ASN A 229 -13.87 47.55 14.61
N PRO A 230 -13.66 48.29 13.51
CA PRO A 230 -12.32 48.66 13.06
C PRO A 230 -11.55 49.51 14.08
N ASP A 231 -12.23 50.35 14.86
CA ASP A 231 -11.62 51.18 15.91
C ASP A 231 -11.05 50.36 17.07
N TYR A 232 -11.60 49.18 17.34
CA TYR A 232 -11.06 48.28 18.37
C TYR A 232 -9.77 47.61 17.90
N MET A 233 -9.69 47.30 16.60
CA MET A 233 -8.55 46.59 16.01
C MET A 233 -7.39 47.52 15.65
N SER A 234 -7.67 48.80 15.38
CA SER A 234 -6.64 49.83 15.18
C SER A 234 -5.76 50.02 16.43
N VAL A 235 -6.30 49.90 17.65
CA VAL A 235 -5.53 49.92 18.90
C VAL A 235 -4.56 48.74 18.99
N LEU A 236 -4.97 47.54 18.57
CA LEU A 236 -4.12 46.35 18.58
C LEU A 236 -2.98 46.41 17.55
N VAL A 237 -3.20 47.11 16.43
CA VAL A 237 -2.24 47.24 15.33
C VAL A 237 -1.36 48.49 15.44
N GLN A 238 -1.80 49.57 16.07
CA GLN A 238 -1.01 50.81 16.16
C GLN A 238 -0.21 50.93 17.46
N ASP A 239 -0.66 50.30 18.56
CA ASP A 239 0.07 50.34 19.82
C ASP A 239 1.20 49.29 19.86
N GLN A 240 2.39 49.72 20.30
CA GLN A 240 3.57 48.88 20.53
C GLN A 240 3.24 47.68 21.44
N ARG A 241 2.34 47.87 22.41
CA ARG A 241 1.88 46.80 23.32
C ARG A 241 1.05 45.74 22.61
N GLY A 242 0.23 46.13 21.63
CA GLY A 242 -0.59 45.24 20.83
C GLY A 242 0.26 44.24 20.03
N HIS A 243 1.38 44.70 19.47
CA HIS A 243 2.32 43.85 18.74
C HIS A 243 2.95 42.74 19.58
N TYR A 244 3.30 43.01 20.85
CA TYR A 244 3.82 41.99 21.76
C TYR A 244 2.77 40.91 22.05
N VAL A 245 1.52 41.33 22.30
CA VAL A 245 0.41 40.39 22.55
C VAL A 245 0.12 39.53 21.32
N LEU A 246 0.12 40.13 20.12
CA LEU A 246 -0.11 39.42 18.86
C LEU A 246 0.98 38.38 18.56
N THR A 247 2.25 38.77 18.77
CA THR A 247 3.39 37.87 18.60
C THR A 247 3.33 36.70 19.58
N PHE A 248 3.00 36.98 20.86
CA PHE A 248 2.84 35.94 21.87
C PHE A 248 1.68 34.99 21.52
N ALA A 249 0.54 35.54 21.08
CA ALA A 249 -0.62 34.75 20.66
C ALA A 249 -0.30 33.84 19.47
N ILE A 250 0.43 34.32 18.46
CA ILE A 250 0.84 33.50 17.31
C ILE A 250 1.77 32.36 17.74
N ILE A 251 2.76 32.65 18.57
CA ILE A 251 3.68 31.63 19.10
C ILE A 251 2.90 30.56 19.87
N TRP A 252 1.99 30.99 20.75
CA TRP A 252 1.16 30.09 21.55
C TRP A 252 0.22 29.26 20.66
N GLN A 253 -0.33 29.86 19.60
CA GLN A 253 -1.19 29.18 18.63
C GLN A 253 -0.43 28.11 17.84
N ILE A 254 0.79 28.41 17.40
CA ILE A 254 1.66 27.44 16.71
C ILE A 254 2.02 26.30 17.66
N PHE A 255 2.35 26.60 18.91
CA PHE A 255 2.63 25.59 19.93
C PHE A 255 1.43 24.67 20.17
N GLY A 256 0.23 25.22 20.32
CA GLY A 256 -1.01 24.47 20.44
C GLY A 256 -1.27 23.56 19.22
N MET A 257 -1.05 24.09 18.01
CA MET A 257 -1.20 23.32 16.77
C MET A 257 -0.21 22.14 16.71
N LEU A 258 1.04 22.34 17.12
CA LEU A 258 2.06 21.28 17.19
C LEU A 258 1.70 20.21 18.22
N MET A 259 1.19 20.62 19.39
CA MET A 259 0.71 19.70 20.43
C MET A 259 -0.46 18.84 19.96
N ILE A 260 -1.47 19.45 19.32
CA ILE A 260 -2.60 18.73 18.72
C ILE A 260 -2.10 17.74 17.66
N LYS A 261 -1.22 18.18 16.77
CA LYS A 261 -0.63 17.31 15.74
C LYS A 261 0.10 16.12 16.35
N LYS A 262 0.89 16.33 17.42
CA LYS A 262 1.62 15.26 18.11
C LYS A 262 0.67 14.24 18.72
N PHE A 263 -0.34 14.69 19.46
CA PHE A 263 -1.32 13.83 20.13
C PHE A 263 -2.12 12.99 19.12
N LEU A 264 -2.52 13.59 17.99
CA LEU A 264 -3.26 12.94 16.91
C LEU A 264 -2.41 12.06 15.98
N SER A 265 -1.07 12.08 16.14
CA SER A 265 -0.15 11.28 15.33
C SER A 265 0.30 9.99 15.99
N ILE A 266 -0.08 9.76 17.26
CA ILE A 266 0.24 8.53 17.98
C ILE A 266 -0.48 7.38 17.28
N LYS A 267 0.32 6.60 16.57
CA LYS A 267 -0.06 5.39 15.86
C LYS A 267 0.29 4.24 16.81
N VAL A 268 -0.70 3.43 17.17
CA VAL A 268 -0.45 2.12 17.81
C VAL A 268 0.12 1.17 16.76
#